data_AF-A0A3B9N7Q1-F1
#
_entry.id   AF-A0A3B9N7Q1-F1
#
_cell.length_a   1.000
_cell.length_b   1.000
_cell.length_c   1.000
_cell.angle_alpha   90.00
_cell.angle_beta   90.00
_cell.angle_gamma   90.00
#
_symmetry.space_group_name_H-M   'P 1'
#
loop_
_entity.id
_entity.type
_entity.pdbx_description
1 polymer ?
#
loop_
_entity_poly.entity_id
_entity_poly.type
_entity_poly.pdbx_seq_one_letter_code
_entity_poly.pdbx_strand_id
1 'polypeptide(L)'
;MPCKHFILRSFILIFIIIFFSCNRENEDGEKTGISHSKKSLEAVNRLLVEKDTEQIKSFVERRGWNMEVSESGLWYMIYDEGNGKQVEKGNAITFNYNVWLLNGTLCYSSDESGAKSFVVGKGGVETGLEEGVLLLKHGSKARFILPPHLAYGLIGDENRIPARASIIYDIEILKIEK
;
A
#
# COMPACT_ATOMS: atom_id res chain seq x y z
N MET A 1 -48.55 26.77 -76.67
CA MET A 1 -47.24 26.33 -77.22
C MET A 1 -46.37 25.84 -76.06
N PRO A 2 -45.63 24.74 -76.28
CA PRO A 2 -45.29 23.75 -75.26
C PRO A 2 -44.09 24.12 -74.38
N CYS A 3 -44.22 23.95 -73.06
CA CYS A 3 -43.09 23.91 -72.12
C CYS A 3 -42.58 22.47 -72.01
N LYS A 4 -41.71 22.06 -72.94
CA LYS A 4 -40.90 20.83 -72.86
C LYS A 4 -39.55 21.20 -72.25
N HIS A 5 -39.36 20.92 -70.96
CA HIS A 5 -38.10 20.44 -70.33
C HIS A 5 -38.18 20.60 -68.80
N PHE A 6 -39.04 19.81 -68.15
CA PHE A 6 -39.10 19.71 -66.68
C PHE A 6 -38.84 18.28 -66.19
N ILE A 7 -38.08 17.48 -66.94
CA ILE A 7 -37.69 16.13 -66.50
C ILE A 7 -36.27 15.87 -66.97
N LEU A 8 -35.29 16.54 -66.36
CA LEU A 8 -33.90 16.02 -66.31
C LEU A 8 -32.99 16.68 -65.27
N ARG A 9 -33.40 17.75 -64.58
CA ARG A 9 -32.55 18.41 -63.57
C ARG A 9 -32.89 18.11 -62.11
N SER A 10 -33.88 17.26 -61.83
CA SER A 10 -34.22 16.87 -60.45
C SER A 10 -33.67 15.51 -60.00
N PHE A 11 -32.89 14.81 -60.83
CA PHE A 11 -32.35 13.48 -60.50
C PHE A 11 -30.85 13.45 -60.17
N ILE A 12 -30.17 14.60 -60.17
CA ILE A 12 -28.75 14.72 -59.72
C ILE A 12 -28.65 15.19 -58.25
N LEU A 13 -29.78 15.46 -57.57
CA LEU A 13 -29.79 15.89 -56.16
C LEU A 13 -30.41 14.87 -55.20
N ILE A 14 -30.72 13.65 -55.66
CA ILE A 14 -31.27 12.56 -54.82
C ILE A 14 -30.30 11.37 -54.67
N PHE A 15 -29.09 11.44 -55.24
CA PHE A 15 -28.06 10.39 -55.07
C PHE A 15 -26.96 10.73 -54.04
N ILE A 16 -27.09 11.84 -53.29
CA ILE A 16 -26.16 12.22 -52.21
C ILE A 16 -26.72 11.91 -50.81
N ILE A 17 -27.98 11.48 -50.69
CA ILE A 17 -28.63 11.21 -49.38
C ILE A 17 -28.53 9.72 -48.96
N ILE A 18 -27.80 8.86 -49.69
CA ILE A 18 -27.64 7.44 -49.34
C ILE A 18 -26.22 7.08 -48.85
N PHE A 19 -25.39 8.06 -48.48
CA PHE A 19 -24.07 7.79 -47.86
C PHE A 19 -23.92 8.25 -46.40
N PHE A 20 -24.97 8.78 -45.77
CA PHE A 20 -25.00 9.02 -44.33
C PHE A 20 -26.03 8.13 -43.65
N SER A 21 -25.85 6.81 -43.77
CA SER A 21 -26.44 5.85 -42.84
C SER A 21 -25.29 5.05 -42.23
N CYS A 22 -24.56 5.70 -41.32
CA CYS A 22 -23.72 4.98 -40.38
C CYS A 22 -24.62 4.40 -39.29
N ASN A 23 -24.43 3.11 -39.06
CA ASN A 23 -25.00 2.27 -38.02
C ASN A 23 -25.46 3.00 -36.75
N ARG A 24 -26.65 2.60 -36.28
CA ARG A 24 -26.95 2.56 -34.85
C ARG A 24 -25.85 1.77 -34.14
N GLU A 25 -25.00 2.45 -33.38
CA GLU A 25 -24.46 1.90 -32.16
C GLU A 25 -25.33 2.43 -31.02
N ASN A 26 -25.73 1.50 -30.15
CA ASN A 26 -26.49 1.77 -28.95
C ASN A 26 -25.75 2.83 -28.10
N GLU A 27 -26.52 3.68 -27.42
CA GLU A 27 -26.02 4.53 -26.34
C GLU A 27 -25.58 3.64 -25.18
N ASP A 28 -24.39 3.06 -25.30
CA ASP A 28 -23.69 2.38 -24.23
C ASP A 28 -22.69 3.36 -23.59
N GLY A 29 -23.05 3.89 -22.42
CA GLY A 29 -22.08 4.04 -21.35
C GLY A 29 -21.42 5.42 -21.16
N GLU A 30 -21.88 6.08 -20.11
CA GLU A 30 -21.09 6.89 -19.19
C GLU A 30 -19.75 6.21 -18.80
N LYS A 31 -18.68 6.39 -19.59
CA LYS A 31 -17.34 5.81 -19.32
C LYS A 31 -16.14 6.72 -19.62
N THR A 32 -16.33 8.02 -19.83
CA THR A 32 -15.23 8.94 -20.19
C THR A 32 -14.62 9.71 -19.01
N GLY A 33 -15.29 9.78 -17.84
CA GLY A 33 -14.76 10.46 -16.64
C GLY A 33 -13.83 9.61 -15.75
N ILE A 34 -13.94 8.28 -15.80
CA ILE A 34 -13.31 7.37 -14.83
C ILE A 34 -11.85 7.02 -15.20
N SER A 35 -11.52 6.96 -16.50
CA SER A 35 -10.21 6.50 -17.01
C SER A 35 -9.06 7.48 -16.73
N HIS A 36 -9.30 8.79 -16.88
CA HIS A 36 -8.29 9.82 -16.62
C HIS A 36 -8.01 9.98 -15.12
N SER A 37 -9.05 9.91 -14.29
CA SER A 37 -8.95 9.98 -12.83
C SER A 37 -8.17 8.78 -12.28
N LYS A 38 -8.48 7.55 -12.71
CA LYS A 38 -7.78 6.33 -12.24
C LYS A 38 -6.27 6.34 -12.54
N LYS A 39 -5.87 6.74 -13.75
CA LYS A 39 -4.44 6.89 -14.12
C LYS A 39 -3.74 7.96 -13.27
N SER A 40 -4.43 9.05 -12.93
CA SER A 40 -3.88 10.10 -12.07
C SER A 40 -3.72 9.63 -10.62
N LEU A 41 -4.66 8.84 -10.09
CA LEU A 41 -4.60 8.31 -8.72
C LEU A 41 -3.51 7.26 -8.56
N GLU A 42 -3.33 6.36 -9.54
CA GLU A 42 -2.23 5.39 -9.54
C GLU A 42 -0.86 6.10 -9.58
N ALA A 43 -0.73 7.17 -10.37
CA ALA A 43 0.49 7.98 -10.41
C ALA A 43 0.77 8.66 -9.07
N VAL A 44 -0.25 9.23 -8.42
CA VAL A 44 -0.12 9.83 -7.08
C VAL A 44 0.27 8.77 -6.05
N ASN A 45 -0.36 7.60 -6.05
CA ASN A 45 -0.02 6.51 -5.13
C ASN A 45 1.44 6.06 -5.30
N ARG A 46 1.91 5.94 -6.56
CA ARG A 46 3.30 5.62 -6.85
C ARG A 46 4.26 6.67 -6.31
N LEU A 47 3.98 7.95 -6.55
CA LEU A 47 4.78 9.06 -6.04
C LEU A 47 4.82 9.07 -4.51
N LEU A 48 3.71 8.76 -3.86
CA LEU A 48 3.62 8.68 -2.40
C LEU A 48 4.49 7.53 -1.86
N VAL A 49 4.42 6.35 -2.46
CA VAL A 49 5.26 5.20 -2.08
C VAL A 49 6.75 5.50 -2.29
N GLU A 50 7.10 6.14 -3.41
CA GLU A 50 8.48 6.56 -3.68
C GLU A 50 8.98 7.56 -2.63
N LYS A 51 8.16 8.56 -2.28
CA LYS A 51 8.48 9.52 -1.23
C LYS A 51 8.68 8.85 0.13
N ASP A 52 7.78 7.94 0.51
CA ASP A 52 7.88 7.21 1.78
C ASP A 52 9.17 6.36 1.80
N THR A 53 9.51 5.72 0.67
CA THR A 53 10.73 4.92 0.50
C THR A 53 12.00 5.78 0.64
N GLU A 54 12.06 6.93 -0.02
CA GLU A 54 13.22 7.83 0.07
C GLU A 54 13.39 8.41 1.48
N GLN A 55 12.28 8.68 2.19
CA GLN A 55 12.31 9.10 3.58
C GLN A 55 12.90 8.02 4.50
N ILE A 56 12.45 6.75 4.33
CA ILE A 56 12.97 5.61 5.08
C ILE A 56 14.45 5.40 4.76
N LYS A 57 14.81 5.34 3.48
CA LYS A 57 16.19 5.16 3.03
C LYS A 57 17.13 6.22 3.63
N SER A 58 16.77 7.49 3.49
CA SER A 58 17.55 8.60 4.07
C SER A 58 17.67 8.48 5.59
N PHE A 59 16.63 8.00 6.26
CA PHE A 59 16.66 7.77 7.70
C PHE A 59 17.61 6.63 8.08
N VAL A 60 17.53 5.49 7.37
CA VAL A 60 18.39 4.30 7.59
C VAL A 60 19.85 4.63 7.35
N GLU A 61 20.17 5.35 6.26
CA GLU A 61 21.52 5.81 5.94
C GLU A 61 22.10 6.70 7.05
N ARG A 62 21.33 7.68 7.54
CA ARG A 62 21.77 8.56 8.65
C ARG A 62 22.00 7.80 9.95
N ARG A 63 21.23 6.72 10.19
CA ARG A 63 21.39 5.86 11.38
C ARG A 63 22.53 4.86 11.24
N GLY A 64 23.04 4.64 10.03
CA GLY A 64 24.04 3.60 9.75
C GLY A 64 23.52 2.18 10.00
N TRP A 65 22.21 1.95 9.81
CA TRP A 65 21.63 0.63 9.97
C TRP A 65 21.74 -0.16 8.67
N ASN A 66 22.20 -1.40 8.77
CA ASN A 66 22.24 -2.34 7.65
C ASN A 66 20.91 -3.09 7.59
N MET A 67 19.94 -2.54 6.85
CA MET A 67 18.60 -3.11 6.73
C MET A 67 18.39 -3.77 5.36
N GLU A 68 17.68 -4.88 5.36
CA GLU A 68 17.15 -5.53 4.16
C GLU A 68 15.73 -5.03 3.88
N VAL A 69 15.25 -5.21 2.64
CA VAL A 69 13.91 -4.80 2.21
C VAL A 69 13.20 -6.00 1.60
N SER A 70 12.02 -6.34 2.12
CA SER A 70 11.19 -7.42 1.60
C SER A 70 10.43 -6.99 0.34
N GLU A 71 9.81 -7.96 -0.34
CA GLU A 71 8.96 -7.71 -1.52
C GLU A 71 7.75 -6.80 -1.23
N SER A 72 7.26 -6.79 0.01
CA SER A 72 6.15 -5.91 0.43
C SER A 72 6.59 -4.48 0.74
N GLY A 73 7.91 -4.24 0.80
CA GLY A 73 8.52 -2.99 1.21
C GLY A 73 8.76 -2.88 2.72
N LEU A 74 8.70 -3.98 3.47
CA LEU A 74 9.12 -4.01 4.87
C LEU A 74 10.64 -3.88 4.95
N TRP A 75 11.14 -2.90 5.68
CA TRP A 75 12.56 -2.82 5.99
C TRP A 75 12.83 -3.52 7.29
N TYR A 76 13.83 -4.40 7.36
CA TYR A 76 14.15 -5.12 8.58
C TYR A 76 15.65 -5.26 8.83
N MET A 77 16.00 -5.41 10.10
CA MET A 77 17.35 -5.78 10.56
C MET A 77 17.20 -6.60 11.83
N ILE A 78 17.69 -7.83 11.79
CA ILE A 78 17.82 -8.70 12.96
C ILE A 78 19.21 -8.44 13.51
N TYR A 79 19.29 -7.83 14.69
CA TYR A 79 20.57 -7.47 15.32
C TYR A 79 20.93 -8.40 16.46
N ASP A 80 19.99 -9.24 16.91
CA ASP A 80 20.23 -10.43 17.70
C ASP A 80 19.36 -11.55 17.13
N GLU A 81 20.00 -12.61 16.63
CA GLU A 81 19.32 -13.75 16.00
C GLU A 81 18.47 -14.55 16.99
N GLY A 82 18.75 -14.46 18.30
CA GLY A 82 18.20 -15.40 19.26
C GLY A 82 18.65 -16.85 18.99
N ASN A 83 18.22 -17.77 19.84
CA ASN A 83 18.66 -19.17 19.77
C ASN A 83 17.54 -20.19 20.00
N GLY A 84 16.30 -19.73 20.13
CA GLY A 84 15.15 -20.59 20.38
C GLY A 84 14.43 -21.02 19.10
N LYS A 85 13.16 -21.42 19.26
CA LYS A 85 12.30 -21.87 18.16
C LYS A 85 11.99 -20.73 17.20
N GLN A 86 11.85 -21.05 15.91
CA GLN A 86 11.33 -20.14 14.89
C GLN A 86 9.86 -19.80 15.19
N VAL A 87 9.47 -18.55 14.92
CA VAL A 87 8.07 -18.13 14.89
C VAL A 87 7.39 -18.71 13.65
N GLU A 88 6.27 -19.39 13.84
CA GLU A 88 5.44 -19.94 12.76
C GLU A 88 4.01 -19.40 12.81
N LYS A 89 3.31 -19.43 11.68
CA LYS A 89 1.87 -19.11 11.63
C LYS A 89 1.10 -20.01 12.59
N GLY A 90 0.16 -19.42 13.32
CA GLY A 90 -0.63 -20.08 14.35
C GLY A 90 0.02 -20.04 15.74
N ASN A 91 1.30 -19.71 15.87
CA ASN A 91 1.90 -19.53 17.19
C ASN A 91 1.33 -18.29 17.89
N ALA A 92 1.14 -18.39 19.21
CA ALA A 92 0.96 -17.24 20.07
C ALA A 92 2.35 -16.74 20.49
N ILE A 93 2.67 -15.50 20.14
CA ILE A 93 3.95 -14.88 20.51
C ILE A 93 3.74 -13.80 21.56
N THR A 94 4.71 -13.64 22.45
CA THR A 94 4.80 -12.52 23.39
C THR A 94 6.12 -11.79 23.16
N PHE A 95 6.08 -10.47 23.08
CA PHE A 95 7.25 -9.66 22.77
C PHE A 95 7.23 -8.32 23.49
N ASN A 96 8.44 -7.84 23.83
CA ASN A 96 8.64 -6.43 24.18
C ASN A 96 8.78 -5.61 22.92
N TYR A 97 8.37 -4.35 22.97
CA TYR A 97 8.43 -3.46 21.83
C TYR A 97 8.60 -1.99 22.21
N ASN A 98 9.16 -1.23 21.26
CA ASN A 98 9.01 0.21 21.16
C ASN A 98 8.58 0.57 19.74
N VAL A 99 7.63 1.50 19.61
CA VAL A 99 7.16 2.05 18.33
C VAL A 99 7.52 3.51 18.25
N TRP A 100 8.31 3.88 17.25
CA TRP A 100 8.75 5.25 17.02
C TRP A 100 8.30 5.76 15.66
N LEU A 101 8.10 7.07 15.55
CA LEU A 101 8.06 7.75 14.26
C LEU A 101 9.49 7.99 13.75
N LEU A 102 9.66 8.16 12.43
CA LEU A 102 10.96 8.50 11.82
C LEU A 102 11.58 9.81 12.36
N ASN A 103 10.78 10.71 12.93
CA ASN A 103 11.26 11.95 13.55
C ASN A 103 11.80 11.74 14.99
N GLY A 104 11.70 10.53 15.55
CA GLY A 104 12.15 10.20 16.90
C GLY A 104 11.10 10.33 18.00
N THR A 105 9.83 10.62 17.68
CA THR A 105 8.73 10.57 18.66
C THR A 105 8.43 9.12 19.03
N LEU A 106 8.44 8.80 20.34
CA LEU A 106 7.95 7.53 20.87
C LEU A 106 6.42 7.53 20.85
N CYS A 107 5.81 6.57 20.18
CA CYS A 107 4.36 6.39 20.16
C CYS A 107 3.93 5.40 21.23
N TYR A 108 4.52 4.21 21.26
CA TYR A 108 4.10 3.11 22.14
C TYR A 108 5.29 2.33 22.65
N SER A 109 5.21 1.82 23.88
CA SER A 109 6.28 1.04 24.49
C SER A 109 5.72 -0.02 25.45
N SER A 110 6.39 -1.17 25.51
CA SER A 110 6.14 -2.16 26.55
C SER A 110 6.44 -1.66 27.97
N ASP A 111 7.24 -0.61 28.14
CA ASP A 111 7.45 0.01 29.44
C ASP A 111 6.17 0.69 29.97
N GLU A 112 5.29 1.15 29.05
CA GLU A 112 4.02 1.79 29.40
C GLU A 112 2.88 0.78 29.54
N SER A 113 2.78 -0.18 28.61
CA SER A 113 1.62 -1.09 28.51
C SER A 113 1.91 -2.55 28.87
N GLY A 114 3.16 -2.88 29.17
CA GLY A 114 3.63 -4.25 29.24
C GLY A 114 3.88 -4.89 27.87
N ALA A 115 4.40 -6.12 27.89
CA ALA A 115 4.61 -6.93 26.69
C ALA A 115 3.29 -7.19 25.95
N LYS A 116 3.35 -7.24 24.62
CA LYS A 116 2.18 -7.52 23.77
C LYS A 116 2.19 -8.98 23.32
N SER A 117 0.99 -9.53 23.12
CA SER A 117 0.82 -10.87 22.58
C SER A 117 -0.23 -10.90 21.47
N PHE A 118 0.03 -11.69 20.44
CA PHE A 118 -0.96 -12.02 19.40
C PHE A 118 -0.68 -13.40 18.80
N VAL A 119 -1.65 -13.91 18.04
CA VAL A 119 -1.51 -15.17 17.30
C VAL A 119 -1.16 -14.87 15.85
N VAL A 120 0.01 -15.32 15.41
CA VAL A 120 0.54 -15.03 14.07
C VAL A 120 -0.37 -15.60 12.99
N GLY A 121 -0.71 -14.79 12.00
CA GLY A 121 -1.61 -15.13 10.90
C GLY A 121 -3.10 -14.97 11.22
N LYS A 122 -3.47 -14.44 12.39
CA LYS A 122 -4.87 -14.11 12.73
C LYS A 122 -5.19 -12.62 12.65
N GLY A 123 -4.21 -11.77 12.32
CA GLY A 123 -4.38 -10.33 12.28
C GLY A 123 -4.50 -9.71 13.68
N GLY A 124 -5.01 -8.48 13.74
CA GLY A 124 -5.09 -7.70 14.99
C GLY A 124 -3.81 -6.92 15.31
N VAL A 125 -2.79 -7.04 14.45
CA VAL A 125 -1.61 -6.18 14.40
C VAL A 125 -1.35 -5.77 12.95
N GLU A 126 -0.41 -4.86 12.77
CA GLU A 126 0.00 -4.30 11.50
C GLU A 126 0.57 -5.39 10.59
N THR A 127 0.24 -5.33 9.29
CA THR A 127 0.60 -6.38 8.33
C THR A 127 2.11 -6.54 8.18
N GLY A 128 2.88 -5.44 8.29
CA GLY A 128 4.34 -5.51 8.31
C GLY A 128 4.88 -6.17 9.58
N LEU A 129 4.18 -6.09 10.71
CA LEU A 129 4.58 -6.80 11.93
C LEU A 129 4.28 -8.29 11.82
N GLU A 130 3.10 -8.67 11.29
CA GLU A 130 2.76 -10.07 10.97
C GLU A 130 3.80 -10.72 10.05
N GLU A 131 4.26 -9.98 9.03
CA GLU A 131 5.32 -10.43 8.14
C GLU A 131 6.67 -10.53 8.86
N GLY A 132 7.09 -9.47 9.56
CA GLY A 132 8.41 -9.36 10.16
C GLY A 132 8.68 -10.40 11.24
N VAL A 133 7.68 -10.71 12.09
CA VAL A 133 7.88 -11.69 13.18
C VAL A 133 8.17 -13.10 12.69
N LEU A 134 7.74 -13.45 11.47
CA LEU A 134 8.02 -14.76 10.86
C LEU A 134 9.50 -14.96 10.54
N LEU A 135 10.29 -13.88 10.49
CA LEU A 135 11.74 -13.92 10.34
C LEU A 135 12.46 -14.25 11.66
N LEU A 136 11.76 -14.20 12.80
CA LEU A 136 12.36 -14.23 14.13
C LEU A 136 12.26 -15.60 14.81
N LYS A 137 13.12 -15.76 15.81
CA LYS A 137 13.14 -16.87 16.77
C LYS A 137 12.85 -16.34 18.17
N HIS A 138 12.60 -17.25 19.09
CA HIS A 138 12.60 -16.91 20.51
C HIS A 138 13.95 -16.32 20.93
N GLY A 139 13.90 -15.17 21.61
CA GLY A 139 15.06 -14.39 22.02
C GLY A 139 15.61 -13.45 20.95
N SER A 140 15.10 -13.47 19.72
CA SER A 140 15.59 -12.55 18.68
C SER A 140 15.23 -11.11 19.03
N LYS A 141 16.11 -10.20 18.62
CA LYS A 141 15.89 -8.75 18.63
C LYS A 141 16.03 -8.21 17.23
N ALA A 142 15.02 -7.46 16.82
CA ALA A 142 14.94 -6.95 15.47
C ALA A 142 14.33 -5.56 15.44
N ARG A 143 14.71 -4.82 14.40
CA ARG A 143 14.09 -3.57 14.05
C ARG A 143 13.40 -3.69 12.70
N PHE A 144 12.17 -3.22 12.65
CA PHE A 144 11.37 -3.13 11.44
C PHE A 144 11.01 -1.67 11.17
N ILE A 145 11.08 -1.23 9.91
CA ILE A 145 10.46 0.03 9.49
C ILE A 145 9.31 -0.32 8.56
N LEU A 146 8.10 -0.01 9.02
CA LEU A 146 6.86 -0.28 8.32
C LEU A 146 6.45 1.00 7.59
N PRO A 147 6.48 1.03 6.24
CA PRO A 147 5.86 2.10 5.47
C PRO A 147 4.33 2.14 5.72
N PRO A 148 3.63 3.23 5.34
CA PRO A 148 2.24 3.42 5.74
C PRO A 148 1.32 2.27 5.35
N HIS A 149 1.49 1.68 4.16
CA HIS A 149 0.67 0.55 3.70
C HIS A 149 0.89 -0.77 4.45
N LEU A 150 1.97 -0.87 5.23
CA LEU A 150 2.25 -1.99 6.14
C LEU A 150 1.98 -1.67 7.61
N ALA A 151 1.57 -0.43 7.91
CA ALA A 151 1.31 0.09 9.25
C ALA A 151 -0.15 0.57 9.37
N TYR A 152 -0.36 1.84 9.72
CA TYR A 152 -1.68 2.44 9.97
C TYR A 152 -2.28 3.18 8.75
N GLY A 153 -1.68 2.99 7.58
CA GLY A 153 -2.22 3.46 6.31
C GLY A 153 -2.38 4.98 6.21
N LEU A 154 -3.43 5.40 5.51
CA LEU A 154 -3.70 6.81 5.24
C LEU A 154 -4.31 7.56 6.43
N ILE A 155 -4.85 6.85 7.41
CA ILE A 155 -5.64 7.44 8.49
C ILE A 155 -4.79 7.63 9.76
N GLY A 156 -3.86 6.70 10.03
CA GLY A 156 -3.18 6.66 11.32
C GLY A 156 -4.03 5.91 12.35
N ASP A 157 -3.80 6.19 13.64
CA ASP A 157 -4.53 5.57 14.75
C ASP A 157 -5.43 6.54 15.51
N GLU A 158 -5.59 7.76 15.00
CA GLU A 158 -6.34 8.87 15.61
C GLU A 158 -5.83 9.29 17.01
N ASN A 159 -4.62 8.87 17.38
CA ASN A 159 -4.03 9.10 18.68
C ASN A 159 -2.54 9.50 18.55
N ARG A 160 -1.61 8.53 18.58
CA ARG A 160 -0.16 8.79 18.62
C ARG A 160 0.53 8.58 17.28
N ILE A 161 -0.11 7.91 16.33
CA ILE A 161 0.42 7.62 15.00
C ILE A 161 -0.36 8.43 13.96
N PRO A 162 0.27 9.46 13.35
CA PRO A 162 -0.37 10.27 12.34
C PRO A 162 -0.73 9.51 11.07
N ALA A 163 -1.63 10.10 10.29
CA ALA A 163 -1.90 9.71 8.92
C ALA A 163 -0.60 9.58 8.10
N ARG A 164 -0.49 8.49 7.33
CA ARG A 164 0.65 8.21 6.45
C ARG A 164 2.01 8.14 7.15
N ALA A 165 2.03 7.83 8.44
CA ALA A 165 3.28 7.66 9.16
C ALA A 165 3.99 6.34 8.77
N SER A 166 5.28 6.44 8.48
CA SER A 166 6.19 5.29 8.56
C SER A 166 6.64 5.15 10.02
N ILE A 167 6.58 3.93 10.54
CA ILE A 167 6.87 3.64 11.94
C ILE A 167 8.00 2.64 12.08
N ILE A 168 8.73 2.73 13.19
CA ILE A 168 9.84 1.88 13.53
C ILE A 168 9.40 1.00 14.71
N TYR A 169 9.34 -0.30 14.50
CA TYR A 169 9.20 -1.28 15.56
C TYR A 169 10.58 -1.78 15.97
N ASP A 170 10.93 -1.68 17.25
CA ASP A 170 12.09 -2.35 17.85
C ASP A 170 11.57 -3.39 18.83
N ILE A 171 11.79 -4.67 18.57
CA ILE A 171 11.14 -5.75 19.30
C ILE A 171 12.11 -6.81 19.82
N GLU A 172 11.71 -7.48 20.89
CA GLU A 172 12.37 -8.67 21.46
C GLU A 172 11.34 -9.77 21.68
N ILE A 173 11.55 -10.95 21.09
CA ILE A 173 10.65 -12.10 21.27
C ILE A 173 10.92 -12.77 22.62
N LEU A 174 9.95 -12.70 23.52
CA LEU A 174 10.04 -13.27 24.88
C LEU A 174 9.51 -14.69 24.96
N LYS A 175 8.50 -15.03 24.16
CA LYS A 175 7.80 -16.32 24.25
C LYS A 175 7.16 -16.71 22.93
N ILE A 176 7.12 -18.02 22.67
CA ILE A 176 6.41 -18.64 21.54
C ILE A 176 5.66 -19.87 22.05
N GLU A 177 4.34 -19.89 21.86
CA GLU A 177 3.43 -20.96 22.24
C GLU A 177 2.63 -21.47 21.03
N LYS A 178 2.18 -22.73 21.07
CA LYS A 178 1.40 -23.36 20.00
C LYS A 178 -0.10 -23.25 20.25
#